data_AF-A0A2V6FH81-F1
#
_entry.id   AF-A0A2V6FH81-F1
#
_cell.length_a   1.000
_cell.length_b   1.000
_cell.length_c   1.000
_cell.angle_alpha   90.00
_cell.angle_beta   90.00
_cell.angle_gamma   90.00
#
_symmetry.space_group_name_H-M   'P 1'
#
loop_
_entity.id
_entity.type
_entity.pdbx_description
1 polymer ?
#
loop_
_entity_poly.entity_id
_entity_poly.type
_entity_poly.pdbx_seq_one_letter_code
_entity_poly.pdbx_strand_id
1 'polypeptide(L)'
;MFGQKLRARYHITDTWLRRDGNWQIVASQAHRYYEDPAVGKADPNKFADFIGTYELASGQTRAVLSEGDTLFVERNGKKDQLLPETSDLFFRKGVEGRILFRYDKDGKVDALIDRRNNEDVVWRKKS
;
A
#
# COMPACT_ATOMS: atom_id res chain seq x y z
N MET A 1 -11.75 -13.90 17.57
CA MET A 1 -12.56 -15.06 17.16
C MET A 1 -11.84 -16.35 17.53
N PHE A 2 -12.53 -17.39 17.98
CA PHE A 2 -11.94 -18.70 18.33
C PHE A 2 -10.64 -18.60 19.16
N GLY A 3 -10.66 -17.79 20.24
CA GLY A 3 -9.49 -17.55 21.09
C GLY A 3 -8.52 -16.45 20.61
N GLN A 4 -8.66 -15.96 19.38
CA GLN A 4 -7.87 -14.82 18.90
C GLN A 4 -8.37 -13.50 19.47
N LYS A 5 -7.45 -12.72 20.03
CA LYS A 5 -7.69 -11.35 20.51
C LYS A 5 -7.36 -10.35 19.41
N LEU A 6 -8.39 -9.89 18.71
CA LEU A 6 -8.27 -8.84 17.71
C LEU A 6 -8.19 -7.48 18.42
N ARG A 7 -7.24 -6.64 18.01
CA ARG A 7 -7.17 -5.24 18.40
C ARG A 7 -7.24 -4.42 17.12
N ALA A 8 -8.05 -3.37 17.15
CA ALA A 8 -8.13 -2.39 16.09
C ALA A 8 -8.42 -1.04 16.74
N ARG A 9 -7.83 0.02 16.19
CA ARG A 9 -8.07 1.38 16.67
C ARG A 9 -9.02 2.10 15.73
N TYR A 10 -9.92 2.89 16.29
CA TYR A 10 -10.88 3.70 15.55
C TYR A 10 -10.84 5.14 16.06
N HIS A 11 -11.03 6.09 15.15
CA HIS A 11 -11.44 7.45 15.43
C HIS A 11 -12.96 7.51 15.28
N ILE A 12 -13.66 8.09 16.24
CA ILE A 12 -15.11 8.28 16.17
C ILE A 12 -15.41 9.77 16.36
N THR A 13 -16.25 10.31 15.48
CA THR A 13 -16.82 11.66 15.59
C THR A 13 -18.32 11.55 15.73
N ASP A 14 -18.85 12.06 16.85
CA ASP A 14 -20.28 12.08 17.13
C ASP A 14 -20.85 13.50 17.01
N THR A 15 -21.99 13.63 16.35
CA THR A 15 -22.77 14.87 16.31
C THR A 15 -23.87 14.78 17.34
N TRP A 16 -23.91 15.76 18.24
CA TRP A 16 -24.88 15.82 19.33
C TRP A 16 -25.92 16.92 19.09
N LEU A 17 -27.17 16.61 19.37
CA LEU A 17 -28.27 17.57 19.36
C LEU A 17 -29.01 17.50 20.70
N ARG A 18 -29.37 18.65 21.25
CA ARG A 18 -30.17 18.74 22.47
C ARG A 18 -31.66 18.77 22.11
N ARG A 19 -32.44 17.82 22.63
CA ARG A 19 -33.91 17.73 22.45
C ARG A 19 -34.56 17.47 23.81
N ASP A 20 -35.60 18.24 24.11
CA ASP A 20 -36.34 18.15 25.39
C ASP A 20 -35.41 18.15 26.63
N GLY A 21 -34.38 18.99 26.59
CA GLY A 21 -33.39 19.11 27.65
C GLY A 21 -32.26 18.07 27.63
N ASN A 22 -32.34 17.02 26.80
CA ASN A 22 -31.40 15.89 26.76
C ASN A 22 -30.48 15.93 25.54
N TRP A 23 -29.20 15.60 25.73
CA TRP A 23 -28.24 15.42 24.64
C TRP A 23 -28.41 14.04 24.00
N GLN A 24 -28.54 14.01 22.68
CA GLN A 24 -28.65 12.78 21.90
C GLN A 24 -27.63 12.80 20.76
N ILE A 25 -26.96 11.68 20.53
CA ILE A 25 -26.17 11.48 19.30
C ILE A 25 -27.16 11.34 18.15
N VAL A 26 -27.06 12.22 17.16
CA VAL A 26 -27.91 12.21 15.95
C VAL A 26 -27.18 11.69 14.72
N ALA A 27 -25.85 11.66 14.77
CA ALA A 27 -25.00 11.04 13.76
C ALA A 27 -23.68 10.61 14.40
N SER A 28 -23.10 9.51 13.91
CA SER A 28 -21.78 9.04 14.29
C SER A 28 -21.02 8.62 13.04
N GLN A 29 -19.74 8.98 12.97
CA GLN A 29 -18.81 8.53 11.94
C GLN A 29 -17.65 7.81 12.62
N ALA A 30 -17.38 6.57 12.21
CA ALA A 30 -16.23 5.81 12.67
C ALA A 30 -15.25 5.58 11.52
N HIS A 31 -13.96 5.84 11.76
CA HIS A 31 -12.88 5.57 10.83
C HIS A 31 -11.84 4.68 11.52
N ARG A 32 -11.49 3.55 10.89
CA ARG A 32 -10.46 2.67 11.42
C ARG A 32 -9.08 3.24 11.09
N TYR A 33 -8.18 3.27 12.06
CA TYR A 33 -6.79 3.59 11.78
C TYR A 33 -6.14 2.47 10.98
N TYR A 34 -5.40 2.86 9.94
CA TYR A 34 -4.58 1.95 9.17
C TYR A 34 -3.54 1.26 10.08
N GLU A 35 -3.36 -0.04 9.84
CA GLU A 35 -2.32 -0.85 10.42
C GLU A 35 -1.62 -1.58 9.27
N ASP A 36 -0.29 -1.65 9.33
CA ASP A 36 0.49 -2.37 8.34
C ASP A 36 0.06 -3.84 8.27
N PRO A 37 -0.02 -4.44 7.07
CA PRO A 37 -0.18 -5.88 6.92
C PRO A 37 0.90 -6.67 7.66
N ALA A 38 0.61 -7.94 7.92
CA ALA A 38 1.65 -8.86 8.36
C ALA A 38 2.73 -8.99 7.27
N VAL A 39 3.99 -8.95 7.66
CA VAL A 39 5.10 -9.21 6.75
C VAL A 39 5.09 -10.68 6.35
N GLY A 40 4.98 -10.92 5.05
CA GLY A 40 5.05 -12.23 4.42
C GLY A 40 6.48 -12.61 4.04
N LYS A 41 6.60 -13.44 3.00
CA LYS A 41 7.89 -13.87 2.43
C LYS A 41 7.99 -13.39 0.99
N ALA A 42 9.09 -12.72 0.68
CA ALA A 42 9.46 -12.40 -0.69
C ALA A 42 10.00 -13.64 -1.43
N ASP A 43 10.03 -13.56 -2.76
CA ASP A 43 10.79 -14.47 -3.62
C ASP A 43 11.89 -13.66 -4.35
N PRO A 44 13.12 -13.65 -3.83
CA PRO A 44 14.21 -12.86 -4.41
C PRO A 44 14.52 -13.22 -5.87
N ASN A 45 14.16 -14.43 -6.33
CA ASN A 45 14.37 -14.84 -7.73
C ASN A 45 13.56 -13.99 -8.71
N LYS A 46 12.47 -13.37 -8.25
CA LYS A 46 11.62 -12.48 -9.06
C LYS A 46 12.12 -11.03 -9.10
N PHE A 47 13.07 -10.65 -8.26
CA PHE A 47 13.45 -9.24 -8.11
C PHE A 47 14.03 -8.64 -9.38
N ALA A 48 14.73 -9.45 -10.19
CA ALA A 48 15.23 -9.02 -11.49
C ALA A 48 14.10 -8.51 -12.42
N ASP A 49 12.90 -9.10 -12.33
CA ASP A 49 11.74 -8.67 -13.10
C ASP A 49 11.20 -7.33 -12.61
N PHE A 50 11.32 -7.05 -11.31
CA PHE A 50 10.77 -5.88 -10.64
C PHE A 50 11.68 -4.66 -10.70
N ILE A 51 13.00 -4.84 -10.75
CA ILE A 51 13.97 -3.75 -10.80
C ILE A 51 13.80 -2.96 -12.11
N GLY A 52 13.92 -1.63 -11.99
CA GLY A 52 13.86 -0.72 -13.13
C GLY A 52 13.23 0.63 -12.80
N THR A 53 13.10 1.47 -13.82
CA THR A 53 12.44 2.77 -13.70
C THR A 53 11.01 2.67 -14.22
N TYR A 54 10.07 3.20 -13.46
CA TYR A 54 8.65 3.25 -13.79
C TYR A 54 8.19 4.70 -13.91
N GLU A 55 7.32 5.00 -14.87
CA GLU A 55 6.88 6.34 -15.21
C GLU A 55 5.35 6.45 -15.19
N LEU A 56 4.83 7.48 -14.51
CA LEU A 56 3.41 7.81 -14.49
C LEU A 56 3.04 8.81 -15.60
N ALA A 57 3.92 9.79 -15.81
CA ALA A 57 3.85 10.83 -16.81
C ALA A 57 5.28 11.34 -17.07
N SER A 58 5.49 12.11 -18.14
CA SER A 58 6.82 12.62 -18.50
C SER A 58 7.54 13.25 -17.30
N GLY A 59 8.69 12.69 -16.92
CA GLY A 59 9.52 13.17 -15.81
C GLY A 59 8.98 12.81 -14.40
N GLN A 60 7.84 12.15 -14.29
CA GLN A 60 7.31 11.59 -13.04
C GLN A 60 7.70 10.12 -12.96
N THR A 61 8.87 9.86 -12.38
CA THR A 61 9.44 8.52 -12.29
C THR A 61 9.54 8.00 -10.86
N ARG A 62 9.67 6.67 -10.76
CA ARG A 62 10.09 5.93 -9.57
C ARG A 62 11.09 4.87 -9.99
N ALA A 63 12.11 4.64 -9.17
CA ALA A 63 13.02 3.52 -9.37
C ALA A 63 12.71 2.41 -8.38
N VAL A 64 12.73 1.16 -8.83
CA VAL A 64 12.73 -0.02 -7.97
C VAL A 64 14.14 -0.61 -7.97
N LEU A 65 14.67 -0.83 -6.78
CA LEU A 65 16.03 -1.25 -6.53
C LEU A 65 16.02 -2.44 -5.56
N SER A 66 17.00 -3.34 -5.68
CA SER A 66 17.23 -4.41 -4.71
C SER A 66 18.52 -4.17 -3.93
N GLU A 67 18.51 -4.44 -2.63
CA GLU A 67 19.71 -4.61 -1.81
C GLU A 67 19.63 -5.95 -1.09
N GLY A 68 20.37 -6.95 -1.58
CA GLY A 68 20.20 -8.34 -1.14
C GLY A 68 18.76 -8.82 -1.39
N ASP A 69 18.14 -9.36 -0.34
CA ASP A 69 16.77 -9.90 -0.39
C ASP A 69 15.69 -8.85 -0.05
N THR A 70 16.02 -7.56 -0.17
CA THR A 70 15.08 -6.45 0.07
C THR A 70 14.89 -5.59 -1.16
N LEU A 71 13.63 -5.26 -1.47
CA LEU A 71 13.29 -4.25 -2.48
C LEU A 71 13.05 -2.89 -1.86
N PHE A 72 13.35 -1.86 -2.63
CA PHE A 72 13.09 -0.47 -2.31
C PHE A 72 12.43 0.21 -3.50
N VAL A 73 11.56 1.18 -3.20
CA VAL A 73 11.09 2.16 -4.17
C VAL A 73 11.70 3.51 -3.84
N GLU A 74 12.32 4.14 -4.84
CA GLU A 74 12.92 5.46 -4.72
C GLU A 74 12.13 6.48 -5.56
N ARG A 75 11.86 7.64 -4.96
CA ARG A 75 11.28 8.78 -5.63
C ARG A 75 11.88 10.07 -5.08
N ASN A 76 12.41 10.93 -5.94
CA ASN A 76 12.99 12.23 -5.56
C ASN A 76 14.06 12.11 -4.45
N GLY A 77 14.91 11.09 -4.53
CA GLY A 77 15.96 10.82 -3.52
C GLY A 77 15.46 10.22 -2.20
N LYS A 78 14.14 10.08 -2.01
CA LYS A 78 13.57 9.35 -0.87
C LYS A 78 13.41 7.88 -1.23
N LYS A 79 14.00 7.02 -0.40
CA LYS A 79 13.99 5.57 -0.55
C LYS A 79 13.12 4.93 0.53
N ASP A 80 12.05 4.25 0.13
CA ASP A 80 11.14 3.52 1.02
C ASP A 80 11.31 2.01 0.79
N GLN A 81 11.41 1.23 1.87
CA GLN A 81 11.45 -0.23 1.79
C GLN A 81 10.10 -0.78 1.34
N LEU A 82 10.12 -1.76 0.43
CA LEU A 82 8.97 -2.57 0.04
C LEU A 82 8.95 -3.85 0.88
N LEU A 83 8.09 -3.88 1.89
CA LEU A 83 7.88 -5.06 2.73
C LEU A 83 6.95 -6.04 2.00
N PRO A 84 7.29 -7.34 1.90
CA PRO A 84 6.43 -8.30 1.22
C PRO A 84 5.20 -8.59 2.07
N GLU A 85 4.02 -8.59 1.45
CA GLU A 85 2.82 -9.25 1.95
C GLU A 85 2.73 -10.67 1.36
N THR A 86 3.12 -10.82 0.08
CA THR A 86 3.34 -12.10 -0.62
C THR A 86 4.58 -11.99 -1.52
N SER A 87 4.82 -12.95 -2.43
CA SER A 87 5.96 -12.88 -3.35
C SER A 87 5.89 -11.69 -4.31
N ASP A 88 4.68 -11.25 -4.68
CA ASP A 88 4.44 -10.28 -5.76
C ASP A 88 3.62 -9.05 -5.28
N LEU A 89 3.31 -9.01 -3.98
CA LEU A 89 2.53 -7.96 -3.34
C LEU A 89 3.34 -7.37 -2.19
N PHE A 90 3.54 -6.07 -2.20
CA PHE A 90 4.35 -5.36 -1.23
C PHE A 90 3.58 -4.20 -0.61
N PHE A 91 4.04 -3.71 0.53
CA PHE A 91 3.55 -2.49 1.17
C PHE A 91 4.72 -1.66 1.70
N ARG A 92 4.44 -0.38 1.99
CA ARG A 92 5.39 0.52 2.65
C ARG A 92 4.91 0.72 4.09
N LYS A 93 5.85 0.65 5.04
CA LYS A 93 5.55 0.81 6.47
C LYS A 93 4.83 2.14 6.74
N GLY A 94 3.68 2.09 7.41
CA GLY A 94 2.88 3.25 7.79
C GLY A 94 2.18 3.96 6.62
N VAL A 95 2.19 3.38 5.41
CA VAL A 95 1.52 3.95 4.23
C VAL A 95 0.40 3.02 3.81
N GLU A 96 -0.83 3.53 3.87
CA GLU A 96 -1.99 2.80 3.39
C GLU A 96 -1.92 2.63 1.86
N GLY A 97 -1.62 1.41 1.43
CA GLY A 97 -1.58 1.06 0.01
C GLY A 97 -0.62 -0.07 -0.28
N ARG A 98 -0.78 -0.69 -1.45
CA ARG A 98 -0.04 -1.88 -1.90
C ARG A 98 0.71 -1.54 -3.18
N ILE A 99 1.89 -2.12 -3.33
CA ILE A 99 2.68 -2.10 -4.55
C ILE A 99 2.62 -3.49 -5.17
N LEU A 100 2.22 -3.57 -6.43
CA LEU A 100 2.16 -4.81 -7.21
C LEU A 100 2.91 -4.61 -8.52
N PHE A 101 3.39 -5.71 -9.09
CA PHE A 101 4.00 -5.72 -10.42
C PHE A 101 3.07 -6.44 -11.38
N ARG A 102 2.73 -5.78 -12.50
CA ARG A 102 1.91 -6.38 -13.54
C ARG A 102 2.80 -6.98 -14.60
N TYR A 103 2.53 -8.24 -14.93
CA TYR A 103 3.11 -8.95 -16.05
C TYR A 103 2.25 -8.73 -17.31
N ASP A 104 2.89 -8.51 -18.44
CA ASP A 104 2.25 -8.50 -19.75
C ASP A 104 1.95 -9.94 -20.25
N LYS A 105 1.39 -10.02 -21.46
CA LYS A 105 1.05 -11.30 -22.12
C LYS A 105 2.26 -12.21 -22.38
N ASP A 106 3.48 -11.64 -22.38
CA ASP A 106 4.72 -12.35 -22.66
C ASP A 106 5.46 -12.71 -21.36
N GLY A 107 4.84 -12.46 -20.19
CA GLY A 107 5.39 -12.77 -18.89
C GLY A 107 6.46 -11.79 -18.41
N LYS A 108 6.52 -10.57 -18.98
CA LYS A 108 7.45 -9.52 -18.55
C LYS A 108 6.73 -8.45 -17.75
N VAL A 109 7.38 -7.94 -16.70
CA VAL A 109 6.80 -6.85 -15.91
C VAL A 109 6.74 -5.58 -16.76
N ASP A 110 5.52 -5.08 -16.99
CA ASP A 110 5.24 -3.90 -17.82
C ASP A 110 4.83 -2.67 -17.00
N ALA A 111 4.52 -2.88 -15.71
CA ALA A 111 4.09 -1.82 -14.83
C ALA A 111 4.27 -2.14 -13.34
N LEU A 112 4.46 -1.07 -12.57
CA LEU A 112 4.26 -1.01 -11.13
C LEU A 112 2.89 -0.39 -10.88
N ILE A 113 2.07 -1.05 -10.06
CA ILE A 113 0.77 -0.56 -9.64
C ILE A 113 0.89 -0.07 -8.19
N ASP A 114 0.56 1.19 -7.95
CA ASP A 114 0.42 1.79 -6.62
C ASP A 114 -1.07 1.82 -6.27
N ARG A 115 -1.54 0.76 -5.59
CA ARG A 115 -2.94 0.56 -5.21
C ARG A 115 -3.23 1.29 -3.91
N ARG A 116 -4.15 2.25 -3.96
CA ARG A 116 -4.57 3.10 -2.83
C ARG A 116 -6.06 2.90 -2.66
N ASN A 117 -6.51 2.41 -1.51
CA ASN A 117 -7.95 2.25 -1.21
C ASN A 117 -8.80 1.54 -2.30
N ASN A 118 -8.18 0.63 -3.05
CA ASN A 118 -8.71 -0.13 -4.21
C ASN A 118 -8.68 0.60 -5.56
N GLU A 119 -8.18 1.84 -5.63
CA GLU A 119 -7.85 2.50 -6.89
C GLU A 119 -6.39 2.26 -7.30
N ASP A 120 -6.19 1.97 -8.58
CA ASP A 120 -4.87 1.67 -9.14
C ASP A 120 -4.26 2.89 -9.84
N VAL A 121 -3.09 3.32 -9.35
CA VAL A 121 -2.22 4.25 -10.08
C VAL A 121 -1.15 3.44 -10.80
N VAL A 122 -1.20 3.43 -12.13
CA VAL A 122 -0.31 2.60 -12.96
C VAL A 122 0.91 3.40 -13.39
N TRP A 123 2.10 2.89 -13.07
CA TRP A 123 3.39 3.40 -13.50
C TRP A 123 3.96 2.43 -14.52
N ARG A 124 4.11 2.84 -15.78
CA ARG A 124 4.62 1.98 -16.85
C ARG A 124 6.12 1.80 -16.70
N LYS A 125 6.61 0.57 -16.84
CA LYS A 125 8.06 0.31 -16.84
C LYS A 125 8.64 1.00 -18.07
N LYS A 126 9.69 1.81 -17.88
CA LYS A 126 10.43 2.38 -19.01
C LYS A 126 11.19 1.25 -19.71
N SER A 127 11.09 1.21 -21.03
CA SER A 127 11.85 0.30 -21.89
C SER A 127 13.35 0.48 -21.73
#